data_AF-A0A8H8R1P2-F1
#
_entry.id   AF-A0A8H8R1P2-F1
#
_cell.length_a   1.000
_cell.length_b   1.000
_cell.length_c   1.000
_cell.angle_alpha   90.00
_cell.angle_beta   90.00
_cell.angle_gamma   90.00
#
_symmetry.space_group_name_H-M   'P 1'
#
loop_
_entity.id
_entity.type
_entity.pdbx_description
1 polymer ?
#
loop_
_entity_poly.entity_id
_entity_poly.type
_entity_poly.pdbx_seq_one_letter_code
_entity_poly.pdbx_strand_id
1 'polypeptide(L)' 'MLTDTGTLNMRNVLHQIYVNLWVEYVVKNPICPVEHPGGEGVANEKFEMGLETFVKGFV' A
#
# COMPACT_ATOMS: atom_id res chain seq x y z
N MET A 1 0.57 -5.15 8.67
CA MET A 1 1.34 -3.97 9.11
C MET A 1 1.80 -4.25 10.52
N LEU A 2 3.11 -4.24 10.75
CA LEU A 2 3.68 -4.35 12.09
C LEU A 2 3.84 -2.94 12.64
N THR A 3 3.40 -2.74 13.88
CA THR A 3 3.47 -1.46 14.60
C THR A 3 3.98 -1.72 16.02
N ASP A 4 4.28 -0.67 16.77
CA ASP A 4 4.52 -0.80 18.20
C ASP A 4 3.25 -1.24 18.95
N THR A 5 3.40 -1.67 20.20
CA THR A 5 2.31 -2.19 21.03
C THR A 5 1.36 -1.12 21.57
N GLY A 6 1.71 0.16 21.50
CA GLY A 6 0.86 1.29 21.89
C GLY A 6 -0.02 1.80 20.76
N THR A 7 0.25 1.37 19.53
CA THR A 7 -0.52 1.76 18.36
C THR A 7 -1.94 1.17 18.37
N LEU A 8 -2.93 2.03 18.09
CA LEU A 8 -4.34 1.66 17.96
C LEU A 8 -4.58 0.72 16.77
N ASN A 9 -5.75 0.10 16.72
CA ASN A 9 -6.14 -0.80 15.63
C ASN A 9 -6.00 -0.14 14.24
N MET A 10 -5.16 -0.72 13.40
CA MET A 10 -4.84 -0.23 12.06
C MET A 10 -5.75 -0.77 10.94
N ARG A 11 -6.87 -1.44 11.25
CA ARG A 11 -7.79 -2.00 10.24
C ARG A 11 -8.27 -0.96 9.23
N ASN A 12 -8.65 0.23 9.69
CA ASN A 12 -9.12 1.30 8.81
C ASN A 12 -7.98 1.84 7.92
N VAL A 13 -6.76 1.94 8.48
CA VAL A 13 -5.57 2.39 7.74
C VAL A 13 -5.21 1.38 6.65
N LEU A 14 -5.21 0.08 6.98
CA LEU A 14 -5.01 -0.99 5.99
C LEU A 14 -6.07 -0.95 4.88
N HIS A 15 -7.34 -0.70 5.23
CA HIS A 15 -8.40 -0.57 4.26
C HIS A 15 -8.20 0.65 3.34
N GLN A 16 -7.73 1.77 3.88
CA GLN A 16 -7.38 2.95 3.07
C GLN A 16 -6.22 2.68 2.11
N ILE A 17 -5.18 1.95 2.55
CA ILE A 17 -4.08 1.53 1.67
C ILE A 17 -4.63 0.66 0.52
N TYR A 18 -5.53 -0.28 0.82
CA TYR A 18 -6.13 -1.12 -0.20
C TYR A 18 -6.94 -0.32 -1.22
N VAL A 19 -7.86 0.53 -0.78
CA VAL A 19 -8.77 1.24 -1.70
C VAL A 19 -8.06 2.37 -2.46
N ASN A 20 -7.27 3.19 -1.76
CA ASN A 20 -6.72 4.42 -2.35
C ASN A 20 -5.40 4.22 -3.07
N LEU A 21 -4.60 3.21 -2.68
CA LEU A 21 -3.30 2.95 -3.29
C LEU A 21 -3.35 1.70 -4.17
N TRP A 22 -3.72 0.55 -3.61
CA TRP A 22 -3.67 -0.73 -4.34
C TRP A 22 -4.66 -0.78 -5.50
N VAL A 23 -5.95 -0.51 -5.26
CA VAL A 23 -6.95 -0.54 -6.33
C VAL A 23 -6.65 0.52 -7.39
N GLU A 24 -6.24 1.72 -6.97
CA GLU A 24 -6.00 2.84 -7.88
C GLU A 24 -4.77 2.65 -8.77
N TYR A 25 -3.64 2.24 -8.20
CA TYR A 25 -2.37 2.20 -8.92
C TYR A 25 -1.97 0.82 -9.43
N VAL A 26 -2.54 -0.27 -8.87
CA VAL A 26 -2.24 -1.65 -9.30
C VAL A 26 -3.40 -2.22 -10.10
N VAL A 27 -4.60 -2.32 -9.50
CA VAL A 27 -5.75 -3.00 -10.15
C VAL A 27 -6.28 -2.24 -11.35
N LYS A 28 -6.40 -0.91 -11.26
CA LYS A 28 -6.85 -0.08 -12.39
C LYS A 28 -5.77 0.16 -13.44
N ASN A 29 -4.53 -0.23 -13.19
CA ASN A 29 -3.44 -0.04 -14.14
C ASN A 29 -3.33 -1.27 -15.06
N PRO A 30 -3.79 -1.20 -16.32
CA PRO A 30 -3.90 -2.37 -17.20
C PRO A 30 -2.54 -2.95 -17.63
N ILE A 31 -1.44 -2.22 -17.41
CA ILE A 31 -0.08 -2.65 -17.71
C ILE A 31 0.68 -3.16 -16.47
N CYS A 32 0.10 -3.04 -15.28
CA CYS A 32 0.70 -3.53 -14.05
C CYS A 32 0.23 -4.97 -13.79
N PRO A 33 1.13 -5.94 -13.60
CA PRO A 33 0.72 -7.29 -13.24
C PRO A 33 0.03 -7.26 -11.86
N VAL A 34 -1.14 -7.86 -11.76
CA VAL A 34 -1.92 -7.89 -10.50
C VAL A 34 -1.30 -8.83 -9.47
N GLU A 35 -0.62 -9.87 -9.94
CA GLU A 35 0.13 -10.80 -9.12
C GLU A 35 1.62 -10.51 -9.30
N HIS A 36 2.31 -10.21 -8.20
CA HIS A 36 3.76 -10.05 -8.14
C HIS A 36 4.37 -11.30 -7.49
N PRO A 37 4.56 -12.39 -8.25
CA PRO A 37 5.13 -13.62 -7.70
C PRO A 37 6.59 -13.41 -7.28
N GLY A 38 7.00 -14.05 -6.19
CA GLY A 38 8.39 -14.02 -5.72
C GLY A 38 8.72 -12.93 -4.70
N GLY A 39 7.76 -12.08 -4.31
CA GLY A 39 7.99 -11.04 -3.31
C GLY A 39 8.82 -9.85 -3.82
N GLU A 40 9.07 -9.77 -5.12
CA GLU A 40 9.39 -8.50 -5.77
C GLU A 40 8.17 -7.59 -5.53
N GLY A 41 8.39 -6.47 -4.84
CA GLY A 41 7.31 -5.55 -4.49
C GLY A 41 6.52 -5.09 -5.71
N VAL A 42 5.45 -4.34 -5.47
CA VAL A 42 4.71 -3.68 -6.53
C VAL A 42 5.65 -2.69 -7.21
N ALA A 43 6.23 -3.05 -8.36
CA ALA A 43 7.16 -2.23 -9.14
C ALA A 43 6.46 -1.06 -9.85
N ASN A 44 5.58 -0.37 -9.12
CA ASN A 44 4.84 0.79 -9.54
C ASN A 44 5.24 1.96 -8.65
N GLU A 45 6.06 2.87 -9.20
CA GLU A 45 6.58 4.02 -8.47
C GLU A 45 5.48 4.88 -7.83
N LYS A 46 4.32 5.02 -8.48
CA LYS A 46 3.20 5.80 -7.91
C LYS A 46 2.64 5.14 -6.65
N PHE A 47 2.55 3.82 -6.66
CA PHE A 47 2.14 3.05 -5.48
C PHE A 47 3.18 3.19 -4.35
N GLU A 48 4.47 3.00 -4.64
CA GLU A 48 5.53 3.08 -3.64
C GLU A 48 5.65 4.47 -3.01
N MET A 49 5.69 5.53 -3.83
CA MET A 49 5.74 6.92 -3.35
C MET A 49 4.49 7.30 -2.55
N GLY A 50 3.32 6.86 -3.02
CA GLY A 50 2.04 7.12 -2.35
C GLY A 50 1.97 6.42 -0.99
N LEU A 51 2.44 5.17 -0.93
CA LEU A 51 2.52 4.40 0.31
C LEU A 51 3.53 4.99 1.28
N GLU A 52 4.72 5.38 0.82
CA GLU A 52 5.75 6.00 1.65
C GLU A 52 5.26 7.31 2.27
N THR A 53 4.64 8.18 1.45
CA THR A 53 4.06 9.45 1.91
C THR A 53 2.93 9.21 2.91
N PHE A 54 2.06 8.24 2.63
CA PHE A 54 0.94 7.91 3.51
C PHE A 54 1.42 7.39 4.86
N VAL A 55 2.37 6.45 4.89
CA VAL A 55 2.91 5.87 6.13
C VAL A 55 3.68 6.91 6.96
N LYS A 56 4.47 7.78 6.32
CA LYS A 56 5.16 8.88 7.01
C LYS A 56 4.20 9.86 7.69
N GLY A 57 2.95 9.96 7.23
CA GLY A 57 1.92 10.79 7.87
C GLY A 57 1.44 10.26 9.23
N PHE A 58 1.77 9.02 9.60
CA PHE A 58 1.40 8.39 10.87
C PHE A 58 2.54 8.32 11.89
N VAL A 59 3.76 8.74 11.52
CA VAL A 59 4.97 8.75 12.36
C VAL A 59 5.22 10.13 12.94
#